data_AF-A0A5P6VW81-F1
#
_entry.id   AF-A0A5P6VW81-F1
#
_cell.length_a   1.000
_cell.length_b   1.000
_cell.length_c   1.000
_cell.angle_alpha   90.00
_cell.angle_beta   90.00
_cell.angle_gamma   90.00
#
_symmetry.space_group_name_H-M   'P 1'
#
loop_
_entity.id
_entity.type
_entity.pdbx_description
1 polymer ?
#
loop_
_entity_poly.entity_id
_entity_poly.type
_entity_poly.pdbx_seq_one_letter_code
_entity_poly.pdbx_strand_id
1 'polypeptide(L)'
;MKDSFDYIDPRGNIYGLEKRNNHHSGEFFIKKQSLSNGYLYCGINKVNGSRVSCRVNRLVANTFIPNPENYPVVLHKDNNKANNNVDNLKWGTVSENTKQAFDDGLAVNRKGFNDEQSIPVDCYDTLYNQFIGSYGSISIAAREVGMTKKGITYQLENPDNPIRKNVYFVKYNASKRIHTVIGQFDIHTDEEIARYINIGHACVATGISDSVISSQVVLDRKPKWTKTGTYFKEIEVS
;
A
#
# COMPACT_ATOMS: atom_id res chain seq x y z
N MET A 1 41.90 -7.20 -10.85
CA MET A 1 40.70 -7.91 -11.38
C MET A 1 41.19 -9.06 -12.25
N LYS A 2 40.47 -10.17 -12.29
CA LYS A 2 40.86 -11.32 -13.12
C LYS A 2 40.71 -10.95 -14.60
N ASP A 3 41.73 -11.23 -15.41
CA ASP A 3 41.73 -11.09 -16.87
C ASP A 3 41.52 -9.65 -17.43
N SER A 4 42.05 -8.62 -16.75
CA SER A 4 42.02 -7.22 -17.22
C SER A 4 43.38 -6.53 -17.17
N PHE A 5 43.56 -5.51 -18.03
CA PHE A 5 44.73 -4.62 -17.99
C PHE A 5 44.59 -3.44 -17.01
N ASP A 6 43.43 -3.30 -16.38
CA ASP A 6 43.14 -2.21 -15.43
C ASP A 6 43.36 -2.66 -13.98
N TYR A 7 43.67 -1.69 -13.12
CA TYR A 7 43.93 -1.87 -11.70
C TYR A 7 42.85 -1.15 -10.89
N ILE A 8 42.59 -1.62 -9.67
CA ILE A 8 41.64 -0.99 -8.74
C ILE A 8 42.28 -0.87 -7.37
N ASP A 9 42.04 0.23 -6.66
CA ASP A 9 42.50 0.43 -5.29
C ASP A 9 41.38 0.11 -4.26
N PRO A 10 41.70 -0.01 -2.96
CA PRO A 10 40.70 -0.24 -1.91
C PRO A 10 39.66 0.87 -1.76
N ARG A 11 39.88 2.06 -2.32
CA ARG A 11 38.93 3.19 -2.30
C ARG A 11 37.94 3.13 -3.48
N GLY A 12 38.16 2.22 -4.43
CA GLY A 12 37.35 2.07 -5.62
C GLY A 12 37.79 2.94 -6.80
N ASN A 13 38.97 3.56 -6.76
CA ASN A 13 39.56 4.21 -7.93
C ASN A 13 40.10 3.15 -8.90
N ILE A 14 39.87 3.35 -10.19
CA ILE A 14 40.28 2.41 -11.23
C ILE A 14 41.30 3.10 -12.11
N TYR A 15 42.42 2.42 -12.36
CA TYR A 15 43.56 2.93 -13.09
C TYR A 15 43.74 2.15 -14.38
N GLY A 16 43.86 2.87 -15.50
CA GLY A 16 44.29 2.31 -16.78
C GLY A 16 45.76 2.63 -17.03
N LEU A 17 46.43 1.81 -17.84
CA LEU A 17 47.77 2.10 -18.34
C LEU A 17 47.70 2.99 -19.57
N GLU A 18 48.43 4.10 -19.57
CA GLU A 18 48.53 4.99 -20.73
C GLU A 18 49.31 4.31 -21.87
N LYS A 19 48.82 4.47 -23.11
CA LYS A 19 49.49 4.03 -24.32
C LYS A 19 49.96 5.26 -25.11
N ARG A 20 51.27 5.41 -25.29
CA ARG A 20 51.86 6.38 -26.23
C ARG A 20 52.40 5.61 -27.43
N ASN A 21 51.97 5.97 -28.65
CA ASN A 21 52.41 5.31 -29.89
C ASN A 21 52.33 3.77 -29.85
N ASN A 22 51.21 3.22 -29.37
CA ASN A 22 51.00 1.77 -29.17
C ASN A 22 51.94 1.07 -28.16
N HIS A 23 52.83 1.80 -27.47
CA HIS A 23 53.64 1.31 -26.36
C HIS A 23 53.10 1.82 -25.03
N HIS A 24 53.14 0.98 -23.98
CA HIS A 24 52.70 1.39 -22.64
C HIS A 24 53.76 2.34 -22.07
N SER A 25 53.39 3.59 -21.78
CA SER A 25 54.32 4.62 -21.27
C SER A 25 54.76 4.36 -19.82
N GLY A 26 54.09 3.44 -19.12
CA GLY A 26 54.31 3.14 -17.70
C GLY A 26 53.51 4.05 -16.76
N GLU A 27 52.89 5.11 -17.28
CA GLU A 27 52.07 6.05 -16.50
C GLU A 27 50.62 5.53 -16.34
N PHE A 28 50.08 5.66 -15.13
CA PHE A 28 48.68 5.32 -14.81
C PHE A 28 47.80 6.55 -14.92
N PHE A 29 46.57 6.38 -15.42
CA PHE A 29 45.54 7.41 -15.36
C PHE A 29 44.27 6.88 -14.68
N ILE A 30 43.57 7.76 -13.96
CA ILE A 30 42.30 7.41 -13.32
C ILE A 30 41.20 7.35 -14.38
N LYS A 31 40.53 6.21 -14.47
CA LYS A 31 39.40 6.02 -15.37
C LYS A 31 38.17 6.72 -14.82
N LYS A 32 37.49 7.46 -15.69
CA LYS A 32 36.20 8.09 -15.37
C LYS A 32 35.17 7.03 -14.99
N GLN A 33 34.46 7.28 -13.89
CA GLN A 33 33.33 6.48 -13.45
C GLN A 33 32.02 7.20 -13.77
N SER A 34 30.97 6.43 -14.04
CA SER A 34 29.62 6.96 -14.27
C SER A 34 28.65 6.44 -13.22
N LEU A 35 27.73 7.30 -12.79
CA LEU A 35 26.68 6.94 -11.85
C LEU A 35 25.45 6.44 -12.62
N SER A 36 24.92 5.28 -12.24
CA SER A 36 23.68 4.73 -12.78
C SER A 36 22.91 3.97 -11.71
N ASN A 37 21.64 4.32 -11.49
CA ASN A 37 20.78 3.78 -10.43
C ASN A 37 21.43 3.81 -9.03
N GLY A 38 22.22 4.86 -8.78
CA GLY A 38 22.99 5.09 -7.55
C GLY A 38 24.33 4.35 -7.46
N TYR A 39 24.64 3.41 -8.38
CA TYR A 39 25.90 2.68 -8.38
C TYR A 39 26.93 3.31 -9.31
N LEU A 40 28.21 3.30 -8.92
CA LEU A 40 29.31 3.67 -9.80
C LEU A 40 29.67 2.51 -10.74
N TYR A 41 29.86 2.84 -12.01
CA TYR A 41 30.31 1.95 -13.07
C TYR A 41 31.59 2.45 -13.71
N CYS A 42 32.41 1.52 -14.18
CA CYS A 42 33.59 1.83 -14.99
C CYS A 42 33.73 0.83 -16.13
N GLY A 43 34.18 1.31 -17.28
CA GLY A 43 34.52 0.46 -18.41
C GLY A 43 35.88 -0.20 -18.21
N ILE A 44 35.92 -1.53 -18.15
CA ILE A 44 37.13 -2.34 -17.98
C ILE A 44 37.56 -2.93 -19.32
N ASN A 45 38.85 -2.82 -19.62
CA ASN A 45 39.48 -3.40 -20.79
C ASN A 45 39.98 -4.81 -20.44
N LYS A 46 39.37 -5.83 -21.04
CA LYS A 46 39.77 -7.22 -20.84
C LYS A 46 40.97 -7.59 -21.71
N VAL A 47 41.67 -8.64 -21.30
CA VAL A 47 42.84 -9.17 -22.03
C VAL A 47 42.48 -9.62 -23.45
N ASN A 48 41.25 -10.07 -23.67
CA ASN A 48 40.74 -10.47 -24.99
C ASN A 48 40.37 -9.31 -25.93
N GLY A 49 40.69 -8.06 -25.56
CA GLY A 49 40.40 -6.87 -26.36
C GLY A 49 38.97 -6.31 -26.24
N SER A 50 38.07 -7.00 -25.53
CA SER A 50 36.71 -6.50 -25.28
C SER A 50 36.67 -5.48 -24.14
N ARG A 51 35.72 -4.54 -24.22
CA ARG A 51 35.44 -3.57 -23.16
C ARG A 51 34.09 -3.88 -22.51
N VAL A 52 34.07 -3.99 -21.18
CA VAL A 52 32.84 -4.29 -20.42
C VAL A 52 32.58 -3.21 -19.38
N SER A 53 31.31 -2.86 -19.16
CA SER A 53 30.94 -1.98 -18.04
C SER A 53 30.73 -2.82 -16.78
N CYS A 54 31.44 -2.50 -15.70
CA CYS A 54 31.37 -3.23 -14.43
C CYS A 54 31.05 -2.29 -13.28
N ARG A 55 30.30 -2.79 -12.29
CA ARG A 55 30.02 -2.06 -11.05
C ARG A 55 31.27 -2.00 -10.17
N VAL A 56 31.61 -0.80 -9.70
CA VAL A 56 32.83 -0.56 -8.91
C VAL A 56 32.81 -1.32 -7.59
N ASN A 57 31.69 -1.34 -6.85
CA ASN A 57 31.57 -2.12 -5.60
C ASN A 57 31.93 -3.61 -5.79
N ARG A 58 31.47 -4.24 -6.89
CA ARG A 58 31.78 -5.63 -7.20
C ARG A 58 33.26 -5.83 -7.53
N LEU A 59 33.87 -4.87 -8.23
CA LEU A 59 35.30 -4.94 -8.54
C LEU A 59 36.15 -4.85 -7.28
N VAL A 60 35.82 -3.93 -6.36
CA VAL A 60 36.50 -3.79 -5.06
C VAL A 60 36.32 -5.06 -4.23
N ALA A 61 35.08 -5.51 -4.02
CA ALA A 61 34.80 -6.68 -3.19
C ALA A 61 35.46 -7.95 -3.75
N ASN A 62 35.38 -8.20 -5.07
CA ASN A 62 36.04 -9.36 -5.69
C ASN A 62 37.57 -9.32 -5.58
N THR A 63 38.17 -8.13 -5.42
CA THR A 63 39.64 -7.98 -5.37
C THR A 63 40.16 -8.05 -3.94
N PHE A 64 39.43 -7.48 -2.98
CA PHE A 64 39.95 -7.26 -1.61
C PHE A 64 39.20 -8.00 -0.51
N ILE A 65 38.01 -8.56 -0.78
CA ILE A 65 37.16 -9.18 0.24
C ILE A 65 36.92 -10.66 -0.14
N PRO A 66 37.50 -11.62 0.61
CA PRO A 66 37.21 -13.04 0.41
C PRO A 66 35.71 -13.33 0.51
N ASN A 67 35.22 -14.23 -0.34
CA ASN A 67 33.83 -14.68 -0.34
C ASN A 67 33.74 -16.21 -0.19
N PRO A 68 34.16 -16.77 0.96
CA PRO A 68 34.19 -18.23 1.16
C PRO A 68 32.79 -18.86 1.07
N GLU A 69 31.76 -18.14 1.52
CA GLU A 69 30.37 -18.59 1.52
C GLU A 69 29.65 -18.36 0.17
N ASN A 70 30.36 -17.85 -0.84
CA ASN A 70 29.87 -17.61 -2.20
C ASN A 70 28.56 -16.78 -2.26
N TYR A 71 28.49 -15.73 -1.45
CA TYR A 71 27.34 -14.83 -1.44
C TYR A 71 27.17 -14.11 -2.79
N PRO A 72 25.92 -13.90 -3.25
CA PRO A 72 25.65 -13.39 -4.59
C PRO A 72 25.77 -11.85 -4.72
N VAL A 73 25.69 -11.10 -3.61
CA VAL A 73 25.57 -9.63 -3.62
C VAL A 73 26.61 -8.98 -2.73
N VAL A 74 27.08 -7.80 -3.17
CA VAL A 74 27.91 -6.89 -2.36
C VAL A 74 27.01 -5.79 -1.81
N LEU A 75 26.93 -5.69 -0.49
CA LEU A 75 26.15 -4.72 0.25
C LEU A 75 27.05 -3.54 0.68
N HIS A 76 26.45 -2.37 0.82
CA HIS A 76 27.07 -1.16 1.38
C HIS A 76 26.63 -1.01 2.83
N LYS A 77 27.58 -0.98 3.78
CA LYS A 77 27.27 -0.92 5.23
C LYS A 77 26.55 0.37 5.61
N ASP A 78 26.87 1.48 4.94
CA ASP A 78 26.24 2.80 5.12
C ASP A 78 25.03 3.06 4.19
N ASN A 79 24.61 2.06 3.40
CA ASN A 79 23.58 2.19 2.36
C ASN A 79 23.85 3.25 1.26
N ASN A 80 25.05 3.83 1.22
CA ASN A 80 25.47 4.76 0.17
C ASN A 80 26.17 4.00 -0.96
N LYS A 81 25.43 3.76 -2.05
CA LYS A 81 25.88 3.03 -3.23
C LYS A 81 27.08 3.66 -3.97
N ALA A 82 27.42 4.91 -3.70
CA ALA A 82 28.58 5.59 -4.24
C ALA A 82 29.86 5.43 -3.37
N ASN A 83 29.73 5.04 -2.10
CA ASN A 83 30.85 4.81 -1.20
C ASN A 83 31.42 3.39 -1.39
N ASN A 84 32.36 3.24 -2.31
CA ASN A 84 32.94 1.96 -2.68
C ASN A 84 34.25 1.63 -1.94
N ASN A 85 34.51 2.27 -0.79
CA ASN A 85 35.64 1.90 0.05
C ASN A 85 35.47 0.45 0.54
N VAL A 86 36.53 -0.35 0.46
CA VAL A 86 36.56 -1.76 0.89
C VAL A 86 35.96 -1.94 2.30
N ASP A 87 36.23 -1.03 3.22
CA ASP A 87 35.74 -1.11 4.61
C ASP A 87 34.22 -0.90 4.70
N ASN A 88 33.63 -0.24 3.72
CA ASN A 88 32.19 -0.01 3.61
C ASN A 88 31.45 -1.13 2.89
N LEU A 89 32.16 -2.10 2.30
CA LEU A 89 31.55 -3.19 1.54
C LEU A 89 31.53 -4.48 2.36
N LYS A 90 30.51 -5.31 2.12
CA LYS A 90 30.44 -6.69 2.63
C LYS A 90 29.72 -7.60 1.65
N TRP A 91 30.06 -8.87 1.65
CA TRP A 91 29.30 -9.89 0.95
C TRP A 91 28.02 -10.23 1.73
N GLY A 92 26.94 -10.54 1.01
CA GLY A 92 25.67 -10.95 1.61
C GLY A 92 24.61 -11.31 0.57
N THR A 93 23.38 -11.43 1.04
CA THR A 93 22.22 -11.87 0.27
C THR A 93 21.33 -10.71 -0.16
N VAL A 94 20.44 -10.96 -1.12
CA VAL A 94 19.40 -10.00 -1.53
C VAL A 94 18.48 -9.68 -0.35
N SER A 95 18.12 -10.68 0.46
CA SER A 95 17.23 -10.52 1.63
C SER A 95 17.82 -9.56 2.66
N GLU A 96 19.10 -9.71 2.99
CA GLU A 96 19.79 -8.82 3.93
C GLU A 96 19.86 -7.38 3.41
N ASN A 97 20.10 -7.20 2.11
CA ASN A 97 20.12 -5.87 1.49
C ASN A 97 18.74 -5.20 1.56
N THR A 98 17.67 -5.95 1.28
CA THR A 98 16.29 -5.45 1.39
C THR A 98 15.93 -5.13 2.83
N LYS A 99 16.30 -6.01 3.79
CA LYS A 99 16.07 -5.78 5.22
C LYS A 99 16.78 -4.53 5.69
N GLN A 100 18.06 -4.35 5.34
CA GLN A 100 18.81 -3.16 5.71
C GLN A 100 18.18 -1.88 5.13
N ALA A 101 17.71 -1.90 3.87
CA ALA A 101 17.00 -0.76 3.29
C ALA A 101 15.67 -0.46 4.00
N PHE A 102 15.00 -1.46 4.55
CA PHE A 102 13.80 -1.28 5.37
C PHE A 102 14.13 -0.70 6.75
N ASP A 103 15.12 -1.29 7.44
CA ASP A 103 15.57 -0.87 8.76
C ASP A 103 16.08 0.59 8.74
N ASP A 104 16.76 0.99 7.65
CA ASP A 104 17.26 2.36 7.45
C ASP A 104 16.19 3.33 6.88
N GLY A 105 14.93 2.88 6.75
CA GLY A 105 13.81 3.72 6.31
C GLY A 105 13.84 4.13 4.84
N LEU A 106 14.70 3.52 4.02
CA LEU A 106 14.80 3.79 2.57
C LEU A 106 13.69 3.09 1.77
N ALA A 107 13.12 2.01 2.31
CA ALA A 107 11.99 1.29 1.71
C ALA A 107 10.65 1.98 1.99
N VAL A 108 10.48 3.20 1.47
CA VAL A 108 9.23 3.96 1.61
C VAL A 108 8.24 3.53 0.54
N ASN A 109 7.31 2.66 0.91
CA ASN A 109 6.15 2.37 0.07
C ASN A 109 5.13 3.49 0.20
N ARG A 110 4.54 3.91 -0.93
CA ARG A 110 3.37 4.79 -0.91
C ARG A 110 2.21 4.09 -0.19
N LYS A 111 1.34 4.83 0.49
CA LYS A 111 0.21 4.29 1.25
C LYS A 111 -1.01 5.20 1.14
N GLY A 112 -2.20 4.61 1.25
CA GLY A 112 -3.45 5.35 1.30
C GLY A 112 -3.66 6.19 0.04
N PHE A 113 -3.99 7.47 0.20
CA PHE A 113 -4.22 8.39 -0.93
C PHE A 113 -3.00 8.57 -1.84
N ASN A 114 -1.78 8.31 -1.35
CA ASN A 114 -0.56 8.44 -2.14
C ASN A 114 -0.25 7.15 -2.94
N ASP A 115 -0.94 6.05 -2.66
CA ASP A 115 -0.75 4.77 -3.34
C ASP A 115 -1.76 4.60 -4.47
N GLU A 116 -1.27 4.62 -5.71
CA GLU A 116 -2.09 4.48 -6.93
C GLU A 116 -2.84 3.13 -7.00
N GLN A 117 -2.36 2.12 -6.27
CA GLN A 117 -3.02 0.80 -6.18
C GLN A 117 -4.08 0.73 -5.08
N SER A 118 -4.13 1.71 -4.18
CA SER A 118 -5.11 1.75 -3.11
C SER A 118 -6.47 2.18 -3.64
N ILE A 119 -7.54 1.59 -3.09
CA ILE A 119 -8.93 1.96 -3.36
C ILE A 119 -9.40 2.88 -2.22
N PRO A 120 -9.39 4.21 -2.41
CA PRO A 120 -9.91 5.13 -1.40
C PRO A 120 -11.44 5.06 -1.34
N VAL A 121 -11.99 5.26 -0.15
CA VAL A 121 -13.43 5.12 0.14
C VAL A 121 -13.92 6.21 1.07
N ASP A 122 -15.17 6.60 0.90
CA ASP A 122 -15.91 7.44 1.84
C ASP A 122 -16.86 6.56 2.65
N CYS A 123 -16.95 6.84 3.95
CA CYS A 123 -17.79 6.11 4.89
C CYS A 123 -18.94 6.99 5.38
N TYR A 124 -20.12 6.39 5.47
CA TYR A 124 -21.33 7.04 5.92
C TYR A 124 -22.05 6.18 6.95
N ASP A 125 -22.74 6.84 7.87
CA ASP A 125 -23.74 6.21 8.72
C ASP A 125 -24.93 5.74 7.88
N THR A 126 -25.44 4.55 8.19
CA THR A 126 -26.53 3.93 7.42
C THR A 126 -27.90 4.48 7.79
N LEU A 127 -28.10 4.96 9.02
CA LEU A 127 -29.42 5.38 9.51
C LEU A 127 -29.79 6.80 9.09
N TYR A 128 -28.79 7.66 8.91
CA TYR A 128 -28.98 9.09 8.66
C TYR A 128 -28.21 9.59 7.44
N ASN A 129 -27.47 8.72 6.76
CA ASN A 129 -26.64 9.08 5.62
C ASN A 129 -25.58 10.17 5.93
N GLN A 130 -25.15 10.22 7.19
CA GLN A 130 -24.18 11.21 7.66
C GLN A 130 -22.77 10.78 7.30
N PHE A 131 -21.98 11.72 6.78
CA PHE A 131 -20.59 11.48 6.45
C PHE A 131 -19.76 11.26 7.72
N ILE A 132 -19.00 10.16 7.74
CA ILE A 132 -18.13 9.78 8.86
C ILE A 132 -16.68 10.17 8.54
N GLY A 133 -16.22 9.90 7.32
CA GLY A 133 -14.84 10.20 6.94
C GLY A 133 -14.40 9.56 5.62
N SER A 134 -13.29 10.09 5.10
CA SER A 134 -12.61 9.58 3.90
C SER A 134 -11.37 8.79 4.30
N TYR A 135 -11.17 7.63 3.67
CA TYR A 135 -10.05 6.74 3.96
C TYR A 135 -9.27 6.47 2.68
N GLY A 136 -7.96 6.67 2.74
CA GLY A 136 -7.08 6.51 1.58
C GLY A 136 -6.97 5.06 1.07
N SER A 137 -7.44 4.08 1.84
CA SER A 137 -7.62 2.71 1.35
C SER A 137 -8.70 1.98 2.15
N ILE A 138 -9.30 0.97 1.52
CA ILE A 138 -10.16 -0.02 2.18
C ILE A 138 -9.50 -0.70 3.40
N SER A 139 -8.17 -0.83 3.43
CA SER A 139 -7.47 -1.42 4.58
C SER A 139 -7.45 -0.49 5.79
N ILE A 140 -7.29 0.82 5.56
CA ILE A 140 -7.36 1.84 6.61
C ILE A 140 -8.80 1.91 7.14
N ALA A 141 -9.77 2.03 6.24
CA ALA A 141 -11.20 2.04 6.57
C ALA A 141 -11.63 0.83 7.40
N ALA A 142 -11.26 -0.38 6.96
CA ALA A 142 -11.57 -1.63 7.65
C ALA A 142 -11.09 -1.63 9.11
N ARG A 143 -9.85 -1.19 9.32
CA ARG A 143 -9.22 -1.16 10.64
C ARG A 143 -9.84 -0.11 11.56
N GLU A 144 -10.15 1.06 11.05
CA GLU A 144 -10.65 2.19 11.86
C GLU A 144 -12.14 2.06 12.18
N VAL A 145 -12.94 1.55 11.24
CA VAL A 145 -14.40 1.41 11.41
C VAL A 145 -14.79 0.02 11.97
N GLY A 146 -13.82 -0.89 12.12
CA GLY A 146 -14.09 -2.24 12.64
C GLY A 146 -14.84 -3.14 11.65
N MET A 147 -14.60 -2.96 10.34
CA MET A 147 -15.18 -3.78 9.28
C MET A 147 -14.16 -4.69 8.62
N THR A 148 -14.62 -5.76 7.98
CA THR A 148 -13.72 -6.62 7.19
C THR A 148 -13.49 -5.99 5.82
N LYS A 149 -12.25 -6.10 5.30
CA LYS A 149 -11.92 -5.65 3.94
C LYS A 149 -12.87 -6.25 2.89
N LYS A 150 -13.16 -7.55 3.00
CA LYS A 150 -14.10 -8.25 2.12
C LYS A 150 -15.52 -7.66 2.19
N GLY A 151 -15.98 -7.25 3.38
CA GLY A 151 -17.29 -6.62 3.55
C GLY A 151 -17.36 -5.27 2.85
N ILE A 152 -16.32 -4.44 2.96
CA ILE A 152 -16.23 -3.16 2.26
C ILE A 152 -16.18 -3.40 0.75
N THR A 153 -15.29 -4.25 0.26
CA THR A 153 -15.18 -4.59 -1.17
C THR A 153 -16.52 -5.06 -1.75
N TYR A 154 -17.23 -5.95 -1.04
CA TYR A 154 -18.53 -6.44 -1.48
C TYR A 154 -19.57 -5.32 -1.64
N GLN A 155 -19.59 -4.34 -0.72
CA GLN A 155 -20.48 -3.18 -0.83
C GLN A 155 -20.14 -2.32 -2.06
N LEU A 156 -18.85 -2.11 -2.33
CA LEU A 156 -18.38 -1.32 -3.48
C LEU A 156 -18.68 -2.00 -4.82
N GLU A 157 -18.63 -3.33 -4.86
CA GLU A 157 -18.91 -4.15 -6.05
C GLU A 157 -20.41 -4.34 -6.28
N ASN A 158 -21.22 -4.27 -5.22
CA ASN A 158 -22.66 -4.53 -5.26
C ASN A 158 -23.44 -3.36 -4.62
N PRO A 159 -23.37 -2.15 -5.20
CA PRO A 159 -23.97 -0.94 -4.63
C PRO A 159 -25.51 -0.93 -4.66
N ASP A 160 -26.15 -1.91 -5.31
CA ASP A 160 -27.62 -2.05 -5.29
C ASP A 160 -28.11 -2.98 -4.17
N ASN A 161 -27.20 -3.75 -3.56
CA ASN A 161 -27.57 -4.68 -2.50
C ASN A 161 -27.90 -3.94 -1.19
N PRO A 162 -28.90 -4.41 -0.41
CA PRO A 162 -29.26 -3.80 0.85
C PRO A 162 -28.10 -3.69 1.83
N ILE A 163 -28.02 -2.56 2.53
CA ILE A 163 -27.02 -2.34 3.57
C ILE A 163 -27.45 -3.12 4.82
N ARG A 164 -26.50 -3.84 5.44
CA ARG A 164 -26.74 -4.72 6.60
C ARG A 164 -25.87 -4.37 7.81
N LYS A 165 -25.20 -3.23 7.77
CA LYS A 165 -24.25 -2.76 8.78
C LYS A 165 -24.61 -1.34 9.17
N ASN A 166 -24.12 -0.89 10.33
CA ASN A 166 -24.37 0.47 10.82
C ASN A 166 -23.71 1.53 9.93
N VAL A 167 -22.68 1.13 9.18
CA VAL A 167 -21.99 1.97 8.21
C VAL A 167 -22.00 1.34 6.83
N TYR A 168 -21.86 2.17 5.82
CA TYR A 168 -21.60 1.73 4.46
C TYR A 168 -20.52 2.56 3.81
N PHE A 169 -19.96 2.04 2.72
CA PHE A 169 -18.88 2.66 1.97
C PHE A 169 -19.26 2.89 0.52
N VAL A 170 -18.74 3.98 -0.04
CA VAL A 170 -18.72 4.26 -1.48
C VAL A 170 -17.29 4.54 -1.91
N LYS A 171 -17.04 4.51 -3.23
CA LYS A 171 -15.75 4.94 -3.78
C LYS A 171 -15.53 6.41 -3.43
N TYR A 172 -14.30 6.79 -3.14
CA TYR A 172 -13.94 8.17 -2.82
C TYR A 172 -14.46 9.14 -3.89
N ASN A 173 -15.08 10.24 -3.45
CA ASN A 173 -15.73 11.26 -4.29
C ASN A 173 -16.92 10.75 -5.13
N ALA A 174 -17.41 9.53 -4.90
CA ALA A 174 -18.66 9.09 -5.50
C ALA A 174 -19.85 9.69 -4.75
N SER A 175 -21.00 9.76 -5.42
CA SER A 175 -22.25 10.15 -4.77
C SER A 175 -22.58 9.18 -3.62
N LYS A 176 -23.07 9.73 -2.51
CA LYS A 176 -23.65 8.95 -1.41
C LYS A 176 -24.79 8.07 -1.93
N ARG A 177 -24.99 6.93 -1.27
CA ARG A 177 -26.09 6.04 -1.61
C ARG A 177 -27.39 6.64 -1.12
N ILE A 178 -28.44 6.44 -1.92
CA ILE A 178 -29.82 6.63 -1.50
C ILE A 178 -30.35 5.23 -1.20
N HIS A 179 -30.89 5.04 0.00
CA HIS A 179 -31.44 3.75 0.42
C HIS A 179 -32.57 3.96 1.43
N THR A 180 -33.31 2.89 1.75
CA THR A 180 -34.35 2.94 2.77
C THR A 180 -33.90 2.32 4.08
N VAL A 181 -34.42 2.86 5.18
CA VAL A 181 -34.32 2.31 6.54
C VAL A 181 -35.71 2.20 7.13
N ILE A 182 -35.85 1.43 8.21
CA ILE A 182 -37.14 1.29 8.91
C ILE A 182 -37.21 2.32 10.04
N GLY A 183 -38.16 3.23 9.95
CA GLY A 183 -38.48 4.16 11.04
C GLY A 183 -39.60 3.61 11.92
N GLN A 184 -39.51 3.89 13.23
CA GLN A 184 -40.56 3.66 14.20
C GLN A 184 -41.13 5.00 14.65
N PHE A 185 -42.45 5.08 14.69
CA PHE A 185 -43.19 6.31 14.94
C PHE A 185 -44.24 6.09 16.03
N ASP A 186 -44.50 7.11 16.81
CA ASP A 186 -45.62 7.13 17.76
C ASP A 186 -46.95 7.22 17.00
N ILE A 187 -47.92 6.38 17.35
CA ILE A 187 -49.18 6.30 16.61
C ILE A 187 -50.08 7.52 16.82
N HIS A 188 -49.88 8.30 17.89
CA HIS A 188 -50.73 9.44 18.22
C HIS A 188 -50.16 10.75 17.70
N THR A 189 -48.85 10.93 17.81
CA THR A 189 -48.14 12.19 17.48
C THR A 189 -47.46 12.17 16.11
N ASP A 190 -47.26 10.99 15.51
CA ASP A 190 -46.45 10.80 14.30
C ASP A 190 -44.98 11.23 14.45
N GLU A 191 -44.50 11.42 15.68
CA GLU A 191 -43.10 11.71 15.95
C GLU A 191 -42.23 10.47 15.73
N GLU A 192 -41.06 10.67 15.12
CA GLU A 192 -40.07 9.61 14.90
C GLU A 192 -39.40 9.25 16.24
N ILE A 193 -39.50 7.98 16.62
CA ILE A 193 -38.93 7.45 17.86
C ILE A 193 -37.53 6.91 17.61
N ALA A 194 -37.36 6.14 16.53
CA ALA A 194 -36.10 5.44 16.23
C ALA A 194 -36.00 5.02 14.76
N ARG A 195 -34.77 4.71 14.32
CA ARG A 195 -34.47 4.11 13.02
C ARG A 195 -33.73 2.80 13.17
N TYR A 196 -33.95 1.93 12.20
CA TYR A 196 -33.34 0.60 12.13
C TYR A 196 -32.90 0.31 10.70
N ILE A 197 -31.70 -0.25 10.53
CA ILE A 197 -31.15 -0.65 9.23
C ILE A 197 -32.13 -1.48 8.39
N ASN A 198 -32.86 -2.40 9.01
CA ASN A 198 -33.84 -3.26 8.35
C ASN A 198 -34.86 -3.80 9.36
N ILE A 199 -35.86 -4.53 8.85
CA ILE A 199 -36.95 -5.13 9.65
C ILE A 199 -36.42 -6.04 10.75
N GLY A 200 -35.44 -6.90 10.46
CA GLY A 200 -34.86 -7.81 11.45
C GLY A 200 -34.17 -7.06 12.59
N HIS A 201 -33.49 -5.95 12.28
CA HIS A 201 -32.91 -5.08 13.31
C HIS A 201 -33.99 -4.44 14.19
N ALA A 202 -35.08 -3.95 13.58
CA ALA A 202 -36.22 -3.38 14.32
C ALA A 202 -36.89 -4.41 15.23
N CYS A 203 -37.07 -5.65 14.77
CA CYS A 203 -37.64 -6.74 15.56
C CYS A 203 -36.79 -7.08 16.78
N VAL A 204 -35.48 -7.24 16.59
CA VAL A 204 -34.56 -7.51 17.70
C VAL A 204 -34.57 -6.36 18.72
N ALA A 205 -34.59 -5.11 18.26
CA ALA A 205 -34.56 -3.95 19.14
C ALA A 205 -35.87 -3.71 19.90
N THR A 206 -37.02 -4.02 19.30
CA THR A 206 -38.35 -3.69 19.86
C THR A 206 -39.09 -4.89 20.45
N GLY A 207 -38.67 -6.12 20.12
CA GLY A 207 -39.39 -7.36 20.45
C GLY A 207 -40.67 -7.59 19.64
N ILE A 208 -40.97 -6.74 18.66
CA ILE A 208 -42.14 -6.88 17.77
C ILE A 208 -41.76 -7.79 16.60
N SER A 209 -42.62 -8.75 16.26
CA SER A 209 -42.26 -9.75 15.23
C SER A 209 -42.02 -9.13 13.85
N ASP A 210 -41.05 -9.69 13.12
CA ASP A 210 -40.74 -9.33 11.73
C ASP A 210 -41.98 -9.30 10.84
N SER A 211 -42.91 -10.25 11.03
CA SER A 211 -44.16 -10.32 10.27
C SER A 211 -45.07 -9.12 10.47
N VAL A 212 -45.15 -8.60 11.70
CA VAL A 212 -45.98 -7.44 12.04
C VAL A 212 -45.35 -6.18 11.46
N ILE A 213 -44.04 -6.00 11.64
CA ILE A 213 -43.30 -4.85 11.09
C ILE A 213 -43.38 -4.87 9.56
N SER A 214 -43.10 -6.01 8.93
CA SER A 214 -43.19 -6.20 7.49
C SER A 214 -44.58 -5.89 6.94
N SER A 215 -45.64 -6.38 7.61
CA SER A 215 -47.00 -6.06 7.18
C SER A 215 -47.30 -4.56 7.24
N GLN A 216 -46.76 -3.81 8.21
CA GLN A 216 -46.97 -2.36 8.29
C GLN A 216 -46.22 -1.62 7.19
N VAL A 217 -44.96 -1.98 6.97
CA VAL A 217 -44.10 -1.40 5.94
C VAL A 217 -44.67 -1.66 4.54
N VAL A 218 -45.09 -2.89 4.22
CA VAL A 218 -45.63 -3.26 2.91
C VAL A 218 -46.98 -2.59 2.63
N LEU A 219 -47.83 -2.42 3.65
CA LEU A 219 -49.11 -1.73 3.48
C LEU A 219 -48.95 -0.20 3.32
N ASP A 220 -47.77 0.33 3.66
CA ASP A 220 -47.41 1.75 3.61
C ASP A 220 -48.51 2.69 4.11
N ARG A 221 -49.17 2.29 5.20
CA ARG A 221 -50.27 3.05 5.79
C ARG A 221 -50.21 2.99 7.32
N LYS A 222 -50.50 4.13 7.93
CA LYS A 222 -50.62 4.26 9.39
C LYS A 222 -51.73 3.34 9.93
N PRO A 223 -51.43 2.42 10.86
CA PRO A 223 -52.45 1.63 11.54
C PRO A 223 -53.36 2.52 12.39
N LYS A 224 -54.63 2.12 12.55
CA LYS A 224 -55.55 2.82 13.48
C LYS A 224 -55.22 2.57 14.95
N TRP A 225 -54.64 1.41 15.24
CA TRP A 225 -54.28 0.97 16.58
C TRP A 225 -53.17 -0.07 16.50
N THR A 226 -52.24 -0.04 17.46
CA THR A 226 -51.24 -1.09 17.70
C THR A 226 -51.10 -1.34 19.19
N LYS A 227 -50.75 -2.58 19.56
CA LYS A 227 -50.57 -2.96 20.97
C LYS A 227 -49.46 -2.16 21.66
N THR A 228 -48.43 -1.75 20.92
CA THR A 228 -47.26 -1.06 21.44
C THR A 228 -47.39 0.46 21.41
N GLY A 229 -48.46 1.01 20.83
CA GLY A 229 -48.59 2.45 20.62
C GLY A 229 -47.67 3.01 19.52
N THR A 230 -46.95 2.15 18.79
CA THR A 230 -46.02 2.55 17.73
C THR A 230 -46.35 1.85 16.42
N TYR A 231 -45.91 2.42 15.30
CA TYR A 231 -45.96 1.79 13.99
C TYR A 231 -44.65 2.00 13.22
N PHE A 232 -44.46 1.23 12.15
CA PHE A 232 -43.26 1.25 11.33
C PHE A 232 -43.56 1.63 9.88
N LYS A 233 -42.64 2.35 9.25
CA LYS A 233 -42.65 2.65 7.81
C LYS A 233 -41.23 2.74 7.27
N GLU A 234 -41.07 2.62 5.96
CA GLU A 234 -39.81 2.93 5.31
C GLU A 234 -39.54 4.43 5.28
N ILE A 235 -38.28 4.79 5.45
CA ILE A 235 -37.75 6.15 5.31
C ILE A 235 -36.65 6.09 4.27
N GLU A 236 -36.79 6.86 3.20
CA GLU A 236 -35.69 7.12 2.28
C GLU A 236 -34.67 8.04 2.96
N VAL A 237 -33.40 7.61 2.95
CA VAL A 237 -32.26 8.39 3.42
C VAL A 237 -31.36 8.71 2.23
N SER A 238 -31.11 10.00 2.05
CA SER A 238 -30.47 10.55 0.86
C SER A 238 -29.35 11.52 1.15
#